data_AF-A0A208Y7E4-F1
#
_entry.id   AF-A0A208Y7E4-F1
#
_cell.length_a   1.000
_cell.length_b   1.000
_cell.length_c   1.000
_cell.angle_alpha   90.00
_cell.angle_beta   90.00
_cell.angle_gamma   90.00
#
_symmetry.space_group_name_H-M   'P 1'
#
loop_
_entity.id
_entity.type
_entity.pdbx_description
1 polymer ?
#
loop_
_entity_poly.entity_id
_entity_poly.type
_entity_poly.pdbx_seq_one_letter_code
_entity_poly.pdbx_strand_id
1 'polypeptide(L)'
;MAEKKPAANTRMEQAAAVKTIGARMRQARELCNLSQSAAAKRLGYSNSSKLSKVEGATDTNSVPLWLILRAAKVYEVSIDFLFGVTDDWEVGARMSIERETSAWLFDTWEKARQRDMAALKKLHDKVEAMSEAVALMLTTTDDVGAALARFMELNPGFEDMPGGARLLSTVGRATGAAKGAKAKMARFRVECVLAAADTHQLSLAL
;
A
#
# COMPACT_ATOMS: atom_id res chain seq x y z
N MET A 1 15.55 -58.48 -43.37
CA MET A 1 14.12 -58.32 -43.03
C MET A 1 14.01 -57.09 -42.15
N ALA A 2 13.34 -56.03 -42.59
CA ALA A 2 13.18 -54.82 -41.80
C ALA A 2 12.00 -55.01 -40.84
N GLU A 3 12.29 -55.04 -39.53
CA GLU A 3 11.26 -55.02 -38.49
C GLU A 3 10.47 -53.72 -38.60
N LYS A 4 9.19 -53.83 -38.95
CA LYS A 4 8.26 -52.72 -39.08
C LYS A 4 7.26 -52.78 -37.92
N LYS A 5 7.55 -52.06 -36.82
CA LYS A 5 6.56 -51.56 -35.83
C LYS A 5 7.20 -50.47 -34.94
N PRO A 6 6.49 -49.42 -34.45
CA PRO A 6 5.03 -49.29 -34.36
C PRO A 6 4.49 -47.87 -34.67
N ALA A 7 4.16 -47.56 -35.93
CA ALA A 7 3.58 -46.26 -36.32
C ALA A 7 2.22 -45.94 -35.61
N ALA A 8 1.54 -46.97 -35.09
CA ALA A 8 0.29 -46.81 -34.34
C ALA A 8 0.51 -46.20 -32.95
N ASN A 9 1.63 -46.53 -32.29
CA ASN A 9 1.91 -46.05 -30.92
C ASN A 9 2.25 -44.56 -30.91
N THR A 10 3.09 -44.12 -31.86
CA THR A 10 3.49 -42.72 -32.01
C THR A 10 2.32 -41.77 -32.32
N ARG A 11 1.31 -42.23 -33.07
CA ARG A 11 0.10 -41.44 -33.35
C ARG A 11 -0.78 -41.26 -32.10
N MET A 12 -0.88 -42.30 -31.27
CA MET A 12 -1.63 -42.23 -30.01
C MET A 12 -0.94 -41.31 -29.00
N GLU A 13 0.39 -41.42 -28.88
CA GLU A 13 1.22 -40.53 -28.06
C GLU A 13 1.10 -39.07 -28.52
N GLN A 14 1.15 -38.82 -29.83
CA GLN A 14 0.96 -37.49 -30.39
C GLN A 14 -0.43 -36.92 -30.09
N ALA A 15 -1.49 -37.72 -30.22
CA ALA A 15 -2.85 -37.29 -29.91
C ALA A 15 -3.02 -36.96 -28.42
N ALA A 16 -2.43 -37.75 -27.53
CA ALA A 16 -2.41 -37.46 -26.09
C ALA A 16 -1.67 -36.15 -25.79
N ALA A 17 -0.50 -35.92 -26.39
CA ALA A 17 0.26 -34.68 -26.22
C ALA A 17 -0.54 -33.46 -26.72
N VAL A 18 -1.18 -33.55 -27.89
CA VAL A 18 -2.03 -32.46 -28.41
C VAL A 18 -3.19 -32.15 -27.47
N LYS A 19 -3.81 -33.18 -26.87
CA LYS A 19 -4.89 -33.00 -25.89
C LYS A 19 -4.40 -32.26 -24.64
N THR A 20 -3.25 -32.65 -24.11
CA THR A 20 -2.64 -31.98 -22.95
C THR A 20 -2.31 -30.53 -23.26
N ILE A 21 -1.65 -30.27 -24.40
CA ILE A 21 -1.30 -28.91 -24.83
C ILE A 21 -2.54 -28.05 -25.00
N GLY A 22 -3.59 -28.56 -25.65
CA GLY A 22 -4.85 -27.84 -25.80
C GLY A 22 -5.49 -27.44 -24.46
N ALA A 23 -5.55 -28.38 -23.51
CA ALA A 23 -6.08 -28.13 -22.18
C ALA A 23 -5.24 -27.09 -21.40
N ARG A 24 -3.92 -27.19 -21.44
CA ARG A 24 -3.01 -26.25 -20.77
C ARG A 24 -3.03 -24.87 -21.40
N MET A 25 -3.14 -24.78 -22.72
CA MET A 25 -3.31 -23.50 -23.42
C MET A 25 -4.62 -22.80 -23.02
N ARG A 26 -5.71 -23.57 -22.83
CA ARG A 26 -6.97 -23.04 -22.30
C ARG A 26 -6.81 -22.54 -20.87
N GLN A 27 -6.20 -23.36 -20.01
CA GLN A 27 -5.97 -23.01 -18.60
C GLN A 27 -5.11 -21.75 -18.47
N ALA A 28 -4.00 -21.65 -19.21
CA ALA A 28 -3.12 -20.48 -19.23
C ALA A 28 -3.87 -19.23 -19.70
N ARG A 29 -4.68 -19.34 -20.76
CA ARG A 29 -5.51 -18.24 -21.26
C ARG A 29 -6.47 -17.73 -20.17
N GLU A 30 -7.10 -18.64 -19.45
CA GLU A 30 -8.06 -18.32 -18.39
C GLU A 30 -7.39 -17.71 -17.16
N LEU A 31 -6.19 -18.17 -16.79
CA LEU A 31 -5.36 -17.54 -15.75
C LEU A 31 -5.04 -16.08 -16.08
N CYS A 32 -4.84 -15.77 -17.37
CA CYS A 32 -4.63 -14.40 -17.85
C CYS A 32 -5.92 -13.59 -18.07
N ASN A 33 -7.11 -14.13 -17.70
CA ASN A 33 -8.42 -13.50 -17.92
C ASN A 33 -8.68 -13.10 -19.39
N LEU A 34 -8.17 -13.87 -20.35
CA LEU A 34 -8.35 -13.58 -21.78
C LEU A 34 -9.51 -14.35 -22.38
N SER A 35 -10.37 -13.65 -23.12
CA SER A 35 -11.33 -14.31 -24.01
C SER A 35 -10.59 -15.00 -25.17
N GLN A 36 -11.18 -16.05 -25.74
CA GLN A 36 -10.57 -16.80 -26.84
C GLN A 36 -10.33 -15.93 -28.08
N SER A 37 -11.19 -14.94 -28.35
CA SER A 37 -11.01 -13.98 -29.44
C SER A 37 -9.88 -12.97 -29.18
N ALA A 38 -9.73 -12.49 -27.94
CA ALA A 38 -8.63 -11.61 -27.55
C ALA A 38 -7.28 -12.35 -27.61
N ALA A 39 -7.23 -13.57 -27.09
CA ALA A 39 -6.04 -14.41 -27.12
C ALA A 39 -5.61 -14.74 -28.56
N ALA A 40 -6.55 -15.11 -29.43
CA ALA A 40 -6.25 -15.42 -30.83
C ALA A 40 -5.60 -14.23 -31.56
N LYS A 41 -6.09 -13.00 -31.35
CA LYS A 41 -5.48 -11.80 -31.91
C LYS A 41 -4.05 -11.59 -31.39
N ARG A 42 -3.83 -11.75 -30.08
CA ARG A 42 -2.49 -11.62 -29.46
C ARG A 42 -1.50 -12.68 -29.95
N LEU A 43 -1.98 -13.88 -30.24
CA LEU A 43 -1.18 -14.98 -30.80
C LEU A 43 -0.90 -14.82 -32.30
N GLY A 44 -1.56 -13.87 -32.97
CA GLY A 44 -1.36 -13.55 -34.39
C GLY A 44 -2.31 -14.30 -35.33
N TYR A 45 -3.45 -14.79 -34.83
CA TYR A 45 -4.54 -15.27 -35.68
C TYR A 45 -5.52 -14.14 -36.03
N SER A 46 -6.11 -14.23 -37.22
CA SER A 46 -7.16 -13.30 -37.67
C SER A 46 -8.50 -13.55 -36.97
N ASN A 47 -8.78 -14.78 -36.54
CA ASN A 47 -10.00 -15.16 -35.82
C ASN A 47 -9.74 -16.25 -34.76
N SER A 48 -10.72 -16.50 -33.89
CA SER A 48 -10.62 -17.48 -32.80
C SER A 48 -10.74 -18.93 -33.24
N SER A 49 -11.19 -19.22 -34.46
CA SER A 49 -11.52 -20.58 -34.91
C SER A 49 -10.34 -21.54 -34.82
N LYS A 50 -9.12 -21.08 -35.17
CA LYS A 50 -7.91 -21.91 -35.07
C LYS A 50 -7.52 -22.18 -33.62
N LEU A 51 -7.56 -21.15 -32.77
CA LEU A 51 -7.27 -21.31 -31.35
C LEU A 51 -8.29 -22.23 -30.66
N SER A 52 -9.56 -22.12 -31.03
CA SER A 52 -10.64 -22.97 -30.52
C SER A 52 -10.39 -24.46 -30.80
N LYS A 53 -9.96 -24.79 -32.02
CA LYS A 53 -9.60 -26.16 -32.40
C LYS A 53 -8.39 -26.69 -31.63
N VAL A 54 -7.39 -25.83 -31.38
CA VAL A 54 -6.20 -26.16 -30.58
C VAL A 54 -6.60 -26.45 -29.14
N GLU A 55 -7.33 -25.53 -28.48
CA GLU A 55 -7.80 -25.72 -27.11
C GLU A 55 -8.75 -26.91 -26.96
N GLY A 56 -9.55 -27.18 -27.99
CA GLY A 56 -10.49 -28.31 -28.03
C GLY A 56 -9.87 -29.63 -28.48
N ALA A 57 -8.59 -29.66 -28.84
CA ALA A 57 -7.90 -30.82 -29.42
C ALA A 57 -8.64 -31.49 -30.59
N THR A 58 -9.42 -30.71 -31.34
CA THR A 58 -10.30 -31.20 -32.42
C THR A 58 -9.61 -31.26 -33.78
N ASP A 59 -8.46 -30.59 -33.91
CA ASP A 59 -7.57 -30.72 -35.08
C ASP A 59 -6.29 -31.47 -34.67
N THR A 60 -6.21 -32.74 -35.04
CA THR A 60 -5.14 -33.65 -34.59
C THR A 60 -3.85 -33.50 -35.42
N ASN A 61 -3.85 -32.64 -36.45
CA ASN A 61 -2.74 -32.54 -37.41
C ASN A 61 -1.51 -31.74 -36.92
N SER A 62 -1.54 -31.22 -35.69
CA SER A 62 -0.43 -30.68 -34.86
C SER A 62 -0.68 -29.26 -34.38
N VAL A 63 -0.38 -29.02 -33.10
CA VAL A 63 -0.22 -27.67 -32.56
C VAL A 63 1.08 -27.10 -33.13
N PRO A 64 1.06 -25.97 -33.85
CA PRO A 64 2.29 -25.43 -34.43
C PRO A 64 3.31 -25.03 -33.35
N LEU A 65 4.59 -25.37 -33.51
CA LEU A 65 5.62 -25.02 -32.52
C LEU A 65 5.75 -23.51 -32.28
N TRP A 66 5.56 -22.70 -33.33
CA TRP A 66 5.54 -21.24 -33.20
C TRP A 66 4.44 -20.75 -32.27
N LEU A 67 3.31 -21.47 -32.21
CA LEU A 67 2.18 -21.11 -31.36
C LEU A 67 2.54 -21.35 -29.89
N ILE A 68 3.25 -22.43 -29.58
CA ILE A 68 3.68 -22.76 -28.22
C ILE A 68 4.63 -21.67 -27.68
N LEU A 69 5.61 -21.25 -28.48
CA LEU A 69 6.53 -20.17 -28.10
C LEU A 69 5.82 -18.84 -27.87
N ARG A 70 4.82 -18.52 -28.69
CA ARG A 70 4.01 -17.30 -28.50
C ARG A 70 3.08 -17.43 -27.30
N ALA A 71 2.48 -18.58 -27.09
CA ALA A 71 1.59 -18.84 -25.96
C ALA A 71 2.33 -18.72 -24.63
N ALA A 72 3.54 -19.27 -24.51
CA ALA A 72 4.38 -19.12 -23.32
C ALA A 72 4.64 -17.64 -22.97
N LYS A 73 4.86 -16.81 -24.00
CA LYS A 73 5.08 -15.35 -23.81
C LYS A 73 3.79 -14.58 -23.55
N VAL A 74 2.72 -14.87 -24.29
CA VAL A 74 1.43 -14.13 -24.19
C VAL A 74 0.68 -14.48 -22.92
N TYR A 75 0.83 -15.72 -22.43
CA TYR A 75 0.20 -16.19 -21.21
C TYR A 75 1.14 -16.18 -20.00
N GLU A 76 2.40 -15.77 -20.18
CA GLU A 76 3.40 -15.71 -19.11
C GLU A 76 3.54 -17.03 -18.33
N VAL A 77 3.53 -18.16 -19.06
CA VAL A 77 3.68 -19.51 -18.51
C VAL A 77 4.90 -20.23 -19.07
N SER A 78 5.41 -21.21 -18.34
CA SER A 78 6.51 -22.06 -18.82
C SER A 78 6.06 -22.93 -20.00
N ILE A 79 7.02 -23.28 -20.88
CA ILE A 79 6.77 -24.24 -21.96
C ILE A 79 6.46 -25.62 -21.38
N ASP A 80 7.14 -26.00 -20.29
CA ASP A 80 6.95 -27.27 -19.60
C ASP A 80 5.50 -27.40 -19.07
N PHE A 81 4.92 -26.32 -18.56
CA PHE A 81 3.50 -26.27 -18.21
C PHE A 81 2.60 -26.50 -19.42
N LEU A 82 2.88 -25.86 -20.56
CA LEU A 82 2.10 -26.04 -21.78
C LEU A 82 2.17 -27.47 -22.31
N PHE A 83 3.32 -28.14 -22.20
CA PHE A 83 3.44 -29.56 -22.54
C PHE A 83 2.88 -30.51 -21.47
N GLY A 84 2.51 -29.98 -20.30
CA GLY A 84 2.02 -30.76 -19.15
C GLY A 84 3.09 -31.60 -18.47
N VAL A 85 4.37 -31.21 -18.61
CA VAL A 85 5.51 -31.79 -17.89
C VAL A 85 5.49 -31.39 -16.41
N THR A 86 4.95 -30.20 -16.12
CA THR A 86 4.74 -29.68 -14.75
C THR A 86 3.34 -29.09 -14.60
N ASP A 87 2.80 -29.12 -13.38
CA ASP A 87 1.61 -28.37 -12.98
C ASP A 87 1.93 -26.91 -12.60
N ASP A 88 3.22 -26.61 -12.37
CA ASP A 88 3.70 -25.26 -12.08
C ASP A 88 3.74 -24.43 -13.36
N TRP A 89 2.84 -23.46 -13.45
CA TRP A 89 2.71 -22.57 -14.59
C TRP A 89 3.73 -21.43 -14.58
N GLU A 90 4.46 -21.20 -13.49
CA GLU A 90 5.38 -20.06 -13.36
C GLU A 90 6.62 -20.19 -14.25
N VAL A 91 7.08 -19.06 -14.81
CA VAL A 91 8.30 -18.99 -15.62
C VAL A 91 9.53 -18.96 -14.70
N GLY A 92 9.86 -20.11 -14.11
CA GLY A 92 11.08 -20.37 -13.36
C GLY A 92 11.09 -19.89 -11.90
N ALA A 93 11.94 -20.52 -11.09
CA ALA A 93 12.12 -20.28 -9.64
C ALA A 93 12.39 -18.81 -9.25
N ARG A 94 12.71 -17.95 -10.22
CA ARG A 94 12.96 -16.52 -10.00
C ARG A 94 11.66 -15.74 -9.75
N MET A 95 10.54 -16.13 -10.38
CA MET A 95 9.24 -15.47 -10.14
C MET A 95 8.60 -15.88 -8.81
N SER A 96 8.76 -17.14 -8.39
CA SER A 96 8.30 -17.59 -7.06
C SER A 96 9.07 -16.88 -5.94
N ILE A 97 10.39 -16.74 -6.08
CA ILE A 97 11.23 -15.96 -5.16
C ILE A 97 10.83 -14.47 -5.20
N GLU A 98 10.60 -13.88 -6.38
CA GLU A 98 10.16 -12.49 -6.49
C GLU A 98 8.79 -12.24 -5.83
N ARG A 99 7.86 -13.20 -5.92
CA ARG A 99 6.57 -13.15 -5.21
C ARG A 99 6.69 -13.33 -3.71
N GLU A 100 7.46 -14.31 -3.24
CA GLU A 100 7.70 -14.52 -1.81
C GLU A 100 8.43 -13.32 -1.20
N THR A 101 9.43 -12.78 -1.91
CA THR A 101 10.15 -11.57 -1.51
C THR A 101 9.20 -10.37 -1.50
N SER A 102 8.32 -10.24 -2.49
CA SER A 102 7.32 -9.16 -2.53
C SER A 102 6.32 -9.28 -1.37
N ALA A 103 5.78 -10.47 -1.10
CA ALA A 103 4.86 -10.70 0.01
C ALA A 103 5.52 -10.40 1.36
N TRP A 104 6.78 -10.81 1.55
CA TRP A 104 7.56 -10.49 2.74
C TRP A 104 7.86 -8.99 2.85
N LEU A 105 8.21 -8.31 1.75
CA LEU A 105 8.40 -6.86 1.71
C LEU A 105 7.11 -6.12 2.08
N PHE A 106 5.96 -6.55 1.56
CA PHE A 106 4.66 -5.96 1.91
C PHE A 106 4.33 -6.15 3.39
N ASP A 107 4.51 -7.34 3.94
CA ASP A 107 4.26 -7.62 5.37
C ASP A 107 5.21 -6.83 6.28
N THR A 108 6.49 -6.75 5.92
CA THR A 108 7.47 -5.97 6.70
C THR A 108 7.19 -4.46 6.61
N TRP A 109 6.80 -3.95 5.44
CA TRP A 109 6.38 -2.56 5.28
C TRP A 109 5.06 -2.26 6.01
N GLU A 110 4.10 -3.18 6.01
CA GLU A 110 2.87 -3.07 6.78
C GLU A 110 3.17 -2.97 8.28
N LYS A 111 3.99 -3.89 8.81
CA LYS A 111 4.43 -3.86 10.21
C LYS A 111 5.20 -2.58 10.55
N ALA A 112 6.03 -2.09 9.63
CA ALA A 112 6.76 -0.84 9.81
C ALA A 112 5.80 0.36 9.87
N ARG A 113 4.89 0.46 8.91
CA ARG A 113 3.86 1.50 8.87
C ARG A 113 2.98 1.48 10.11
N GLN A 114 2.54 0.30 10.57
CA GLN A 114 1.74 0.18 11.80
C GLN A 114 2.49 0.70 13.03
N ARG A 115 3.79 0.38 13.14
CA ARG A 115 4.64 0.88 14.22
C ARG A 115 4.77 2.40 14.16
N ASP A 116 5.00 2.94 12.97
CA ASP A 116 5.17 4.38 12.76
C ASP A 116 3.86 5.13 13.03
N MET A 117 2.73 4.60 12.57
CA MET A 117 1.41 5.14 12.88
C MET A 117 1.10 5.13 14.39
N ALA A 118 1.44 4.04 15.09
CA ALA A 118 1.27 3.98 16.54
C ALA A 118 2.15 5.00 17.28
N ALA A 119 3.37 5.25 16.79
CA ALA A 119 4.25 6.27 17.33
C ALA A 119 3.73 7.70 17.05
N LEU A 120 3.28 7.96 15.82
CA LEU A 120 2.68 9.24 15.42
C LEU A 120 1.42 9.53 16.23
N LYS A 121 0.54 8.55 16.44
CA LYS A 121 -0.64 8.71 17.30
C LYS A 121 -0.26 9.12 18.72
N LYS A 122 0.72 8.44 19.34
CA LYS A 122 1.20 8.79 20.68
C LYS A 122 1.79 10.20 20.74
N LEU A 123 2.46 10.64 19.68
CA LEU A 123 2.99 12.00 19.60
C LEU A 123 1.86 13.02 19.47
N HIS A 124 0.86 12.74 18.64
CA HIS A 124 -0.33 13.58 18.47
C HIS A 124 -1.09 13.73 19.80
N ASP A 125 -1.40 12.61 20.47
CA ASP A 125 -2.10 12.61 21.76
C ASP A 125 -1.35 13.49 22.81
N LYS A 126 0.00 13.43 22.82
CA LYS A 126 0.84 14.27 23.70
C LYS A 126 0.79 15.74 23.35
N VAL A 127 0.80 16.08 22.06
CA VAL A 127 0.73 17.47 21.58
C VAL A 127 -0.62 18.09 21.92
N GLU A 128 -1.72 17.35 21.77
CA GLU A 128 -3.04 17.80 22.16
C GLU A 128 -3.12 18.03 23.68
N ALA A 129 -2.66 17.07 24.49
CA ALA A 129 -2.61 17.24 25.95
C ALA A 129 -1.76 18.47 26.38
N MET A 130 -0.64 18.72 25.71
CA MET A 130 0.16 19.93 25.95
C MET A 130 -0.59 21.21 25.55
N SER A 131 -1.36 21.16 24.45
CA SER A 131 -2.15 22.30 23.97
C SER A 131 -3.26 22.66 24.94
N GLU A 132 -3.97 21.65 25.49
CA GLU A 132 -4.98 21.83 26.53
C GLU A 132 -4.36 22.41 27.81
N ALA A 133 -3.23 21.86 28.27
CA ALA A 133 -2.54 22.34 29.47
C ALA A 133 -2.06 23.81 29.31
N VAL A 134 -1.55 24.19 28.14
CA VAL A 134 -1.15 25.57 27.85
C VAL A 134 -2.37 26.50 27.79
N ALA A 135 -3.48 26.04 27.23
CA ALA A 135 -4.73 26.81 27.22
C ALA A 135 -5.24 27.07 28.63
N LEU A 136 -5.27 26.03 29.48
CA LEU A 136 -5.65 26.13 30.89
C LEU A 136 -4.71 27.07 31.66
N MET A 137 -3.40 26.94 31.45
CA MET A 137 -2.42 27.82 32.08
C MET A 137 -2.68 29.29 31.71
N LEU A 138 -3.00 29.58 30.45
CA LEU A 138 -3.31 30.95 30.03
C LEU A 138 -4.57 31.47 30.74
N THR A 139 -5.66 30.70 30.74
CA THR A 139 -6.91 31.11 31.41
C THR A 139 -6.67 31.37 32.90
N THR A 140 -5.94 30.47 33.58
CA THR A 140 -5.63 30.66 35.00
C THR A 140 -4.75 31.90 35.23
N THR A 141 -3.77 32.18 34.36
CA THR A 141 -2.95 33.40 34.52
C THR A 141 -3.72 34.69 34.21
N ASP A 142 -4.70 34.65 33.31
CA ASP A 142 -5.58 35.78 33.04
C ASP A 142 -6.53 36.01 34.23
N ASP A 143 -7.08 34.95 34.82
CA ASP A 143 -7.91 35.02 36.04
C ASP A 143 -7.13 35.58 37.24
N VAL A 144 -5.88 35.14 37.43
CA VAL A 144 -4.99 35.71 38.46
C VAL A 144 -4.71 37.19 38.21
N GLY A 145 -4.51 37.58 36.95
CA GLY A 145 -4.35 38.98 36.57
C GLY A 145 -5.59 39.82 36.89
N ALA A 146 -6.78 39.32 36.56
CA ALA A 146 -8.04 39.99 36.85
C ALA A 146 -8.32 40.09 38.37
N ALA A 147 -8.05 39.02 39.12
CA ALA A 147 -8.17 39.01 40.57
C ALA A 147 -7.20 40.00 41.22
N LEU A 148 -5.96 40.09 40.74
CA LEU A 148 -4.98 41.07 41.21
C LEU A 148 -5.42 42.51 40.89
N ALA A 149 -5.91 42.76 39.68
CA ALA A 149 -6.44 44.08 39.31
C ALA A 149 -7.59 44.50 40.24
N ARG A 150 -8.53 43.59 40.51
CA ARG A 150 -9.63 43.85 41.44
C ARG A 150 -9.15 44.08 42.87
N PHE A 151 -8.12 43.36 43.31
CA PHE A 151 -7.50 43.55 44.62
C PHE A 151 -6.88 44.95 44.75
N MET A 152 -6.22 45.44 43.69
CA MET A 152 -5.64 46.79 43.65
C MET A 152 -6.72 47.88 43.72
N GLU A 153 -7.84 47.71 43.01
CA GLU A 153 -8.97 48.66 43.06
C GLU A 153 -9.55 48.80 44.48
N LEU A 154 -9.61 47.69 45.23
CA LEU A 154 -10.14 47.67 46.59
C LEU A 154 -9.13 48.15 47.64
N ASN A 155 -7.84 48.24 47.30
CA ASN A 155 -6.75 48.60 48.20
C ASN A 155 -5.89 49.72 47.61
N PRO A 156 -6.30 50.99 47.72
CA PRO A 156 -5.59 52.13 47.12
C PRO A 156 -4.12 52.27 47.58
N GLY A 157 -3.78 51.79 48.78
CA GLY A 157 -2.41 51.78 49.30
C GLY A 157 -1.53 50.64 48.77
N PHE A 158 -2.03 49.83 47.83
CA PHE A 158 -1.31 48.66 47.31
C PHE A 158 0.03 49.02 46.65
N GLU A 159 0.12 50.16 45.96
CA GLU A 159 1.36 50.58 45.30
C GLU A 159 2.52 50.78 46.28
N ASP A 160 2.21 51.23 47.50
CA ASP A 160 3.19 51.45 48.57
C ASP A 160 3.41 50.20 49.44
N MET A 161 2.69 49.11 49.22
CA MET A 161 2.84 47.88 50.00
C MET A 161 4.17 47.19 49.69
N PRO A 162 4.96 46.80 50.72
CA PRO A 162 6.16 46.01 50.53
C PRO A 162 5.86 44.72 49.74
N GLY A 163 6.54 44.54 48.60
CA GLY A 163 6.37 43.38 47.73
C GLY A 163 5.31 43.52 46.63
N GLY A 164 4.51 44.59 46.61
CA GLY A 164 3.48 44.82 45.58
C GLY A 164 4.06 44.85 44.15
N ALA A 165 5.16 45.57 43.94
CA ALA A 165 5.86 45.62 42.66
C ALA A 165 6.36 44.24 42.19
N ARG A 166 6.84 43.40 43.12
CA ARG A 166 7.32 42.04 42.80
C ARG A 166 6.17 41.10 42.44
N LEU A 167 5.02 41.24 43.11
CA LEU A 167 3.81 40.49 42.80
C LEU A 167 3.31 40.85 41.40
N LEU A 168 3.16 42.14 41.09
CA LEU A 168 2.78 42.65 39.76
C LEU A 168 3.71 42.13 38.67
N SER A 169 5.02 42.26 38.88
CA SER A 169 6.02 41.77 37.91
C SER A 169 5.92 40.26 37.70
N THR A 170 5.69 39.48 38.75
CA THR A 170 5.63 38.01 38.65
C THR A 170 4.36 37.55 37.95
N VAL A 171 3.21 38.17 38.24
CA VAL A 171 1.96 37.91 37.51
C VAL A 171 2.12 38.30 36.03
N GLY A 172 2.65 39.48 35.74
CA GLY A 172 2.89 39.93 34.36
C GLY A 172 3.81 38.98 33.58
N ARG A 173 4.89 38.50 34.20
CA ARG A 173 5.78 37.50 33.59
C ARG A 173 5.09 36.15 33.36
N ALA A 174 4.27 35.69 34.30
CA ALA A 174 3.52 34.44 34.16
C ALA A 174 2.51 34.52 32.99
N THR A 175 1.73 35.60 32.93
CA THR A 175 0.80 35.85 31.82
C THR A 175 1.52 35.98 30.48
N GLY A 176 2.66 36.69 30.46
CA GLY A 176 3.50 36.81 29.25
C GLY A 176 4.04 35.46 28.77
N ALA A 177 4.53 34.62 29.69
CA ALA A 177 5.01 33.28 29.37
C ALA A 177 3.89 32.37 28.83
N ALA A 178 2.70 32.42 29.44
CA ALA A 178 1.54 31.65 28.99
C ALA A 178 1.08 32.07 27.59
N LYS A 179 1.00 33.38 27.31
CA LYS A 179 0.70 33.91 25.97
C LYS A 179 1.74 33.48 24.95
N GLY A 180 3.02 33.55 25.31
CA GLY A 180 4.12 33.09 24.47
C GLY A 180 4.05 31.59 24.14
N ALA A 181 3.72 30.75 25.12
CA ALA A 181 3.53 29.32 24.93
C ALA A 181 2.36 29.02 23.98
N LYS A 182 1.21 29.68 24.17
CA LYS A 182 0.03 29.53 23.28
C LYS A 182 0.35 29.94 21.84
N ALA A 183 1.07 31.04 21.64
CA ALA A 183 1.46 31.48 20.31
C ALA A 183 2.39 30.47 19.61
N LYS A 184 3.33 29.86 20.34
CA LYS A 184 4.21 28.81 19.79
C LYS A 184 3.41 27.55 19.40
N MET A 185 2.46 27.13 20.24
CA MET A 185 1.57 25.99 19.92
C MET A 185 0.69 26.25 18.70
N ALA A 186 0.13 27.46 18.57
CA ALA A 186 -0.65 27.83 17.39
C ALA A 186 0.18 27.80 16.10
N ARG A 187 1.42 28.31 16.13
CA ARG A 187 2.34 28.24 14.98
C ARG A 187 2.68 26.80 14.61
N PHE A 188 3.04 25.98 15.59
CA PHE A 188 3.33 24.57 15.38
C PHE A 188 2.17 23.84 14.71
N ARG A 189 0.92 24.11 15.13
CA ARG A 189 -0.28 23.52 14.50
C ARG A 189 -0.43 23.94 13.03
N VAL A 190 -0.15 25.20 12.70
CA VAL A 190 -0.17 25.68 11.31
C VAL A 190 0.92 25.01 10.47
N GLU A 191 2.13 24.88 11.01
CA GLU A 191 3.24 24.17 10.34
C GLU A 191 2.88 22.71 10.04
N CYS A 192 2.25 22.00 10.99
CA CYS A 192 1.78 20.64 10.77
C CYS A 192 0.71 20.55 9.67
N VAL A 193 -0.25 21.48 9.64
CA VAL A 193 -1.31 21.52 8.62
C VAL A 193 -0.72 21.77 7.23
N LEU A 194 0.23 22.70 7.12
CA LEU A 194 0.89 23.00 5.85
C LEU A 194 1.74 21.82 5.35
N ALA A 195 2.46 21.14 6.25
CA ALA A 195 3.25 19.96 5.89
C ALA A 195 2.37 18.78 5.41
N ALA A 196 1.13 18.67 5.92
CA ALA A 196 0.19 17.64 5.51
C ALA A 196 -0.44 17.88 4.12
N ALA A 197 -0.37 19.09 3.57
CA ALA A 197 -0.98 19.43 2.28
C ALA A 197 -0.39 18.65 1.09
N ASP A 198 0.88 18.24 1.19
CA ASP A 198 1.60 17.52 0.13
C ASP A 198 1.67 16.00 0.35
N THR A 199 1.05 15.46 1.42
CA THR A 199 1.09 14.03 1.74
C THR A 199 -0.29 13.46 2.04
N HIS A 200 -0.82 12.66 1.11
CA HIS A 200 -2.07 11.89 1.29
C HIS A 200 -2.06 10.95 2.53
N GLN A 201 -0.90 10.71 3.16
CA GLN A 201 -0.77 9.87 4.35
C GLN A 201 -1.05 10.60 5.67
N LEU A 202 -1.15 11.94 5.68
CA LEU A 202 -1.32 12.72 6.92
C LEU A 202 -2.74 13.28 7.12
N SER A 203 -3.71 12.90 6.28
CA SER A 203 -5.13 13.13 6.57
C SER A 203 -5.64 12.11 7.61
N LEU A 204 -5.08 12.14 8.81
CA LEU A 204 -5.78 11.56 9.96
C LEU A 204 -6.94 12.50 10.32
N ALA A 205 -8.02 12.39 9.55
CA ALA A 205 -9.34 12.65 10.07
C ALA A 205 -9.77 11.38 10.81
N LEU A 206 -9.65 11.40 12.14
CA LEU A 206 -10.54 10.76 13.13
C LEU A 206 -10.01 11.05 14.55
#